data_AF-A0A524LZJ4-F1
#
_entry.id   AF-A0A524LZJ4-F1
#
_cell.length_a   1.000
_cell.length_b   1.000
_cell.length_c   1.000
_cell.angle_alpha   90.00
_cell.angle_beta   90.00
_cell.angle_gamma   90.00
#
_symmetry.space_group_name_H-M   'P 1'
#
loop_
_entity.id
_entity.type
_entity.pdbx_description
1 polymer ?
#
loop_
_entity_poly.entity_id
_entity_poly.type
_entity_poly.pdbx_seq_one_letter_code
_entity_poly.pdbx_strand_id
1 'polypeptide(L)'
;MTHDKARTFVKEHVRRKGDKSVEVTEALIRYWWGVLNTAVFYGRLHKIVGVEIKRTKDAWGWAKTIDGRKGRVNIRMEPMYISKLMFLTVLIHEMVHTWEHQHHTVMGHGKRFFAWKNRIKRTVGLELTERMNEGDYTYE
;
A
#
# COMPACT_ATOMS: atom_id res chain seq x y z
N MET A 1 -0.69 12.25 -14.71
CA MET A 1 0.63 12.23 -14.03
C MET A 1 1.47 11.11 -14.62
N THR A 2 2.75 11.34 -14.94
CA THR A 2 3.66 10.27 -15.42
C THR A 2 4.19 9.43 -14.25
N HIS A 3 4.75 8.25 -14.52
CA HIS A 3 5.30 7.39 -13.47
C HIS A 3 6.46 8.05 -12.71
N ASP A 4 7.35 8.78 -13.38
CA ASP A 4 8.45 9.49 -12.69
C ASP A 4 7.97 10.66 -11.86
N LYS A 5 6.98 11.42 -12.35
CA LYS A 5 6.33 12.47 -11.55
C LYS A 5 5.67 11.89 -10.30
N ALA A 6 5.02 10.72 -10.41
CA ALA A 6 4.41 10.03 -9.28
C ALA A 6 5.45 9.55 -8.26
N ARG A 7 6.59 9.00 -8.73
CA ARG A 7 7.70 8.58 -7.85
C ARG A 7 8.28 9.74 -7.05
N THR A 8 8.60 10.84 -7.73
CA THR A 8 9.12 12.06 -7.09
C THR A 8 8.09 12.62 -6.10
N PHE A 9 6.82 12.63 -6.47
CA PHE A 9 5.75 13.09 -5.59
C PHE A 9 5.65 12.27 -4.30
N VAL A 10 5.67 10.93 -4.38
CA VAL A 10 5.64 10.07 -3.19
C VAL A 10 6.83 10.35 -2.28
N LYS A 11 8.05 10.39 -2.84
CA LYS A 11 9.28 10.64 -2.06
C LYS A 11 9.25 12.00 -1.36
N GLU A 12 8.89 13.06 -2.07
CA GLU A 12 8.79 14.40 -1.46
C GLU A 12 7.69 14.48 -0.41
N HIS A 13 6.57 13.79 -0.61
CA HIS A 13 5.48 13.77 0.36
C HIS A 13 5.88 13.04 1.65
N VAL A 14 6.54 11.88 1.53
CA VAL A 14 7.10 11.16 2.68
C VAL A 14 8.16 12.00 3.38
N ARG A 15 9.08 12.63 2.64
CA ARG A 15 10.12 13.49 3.22
C ARG A 15 9.55 14.65 4.03
N ARG A 16 8.47 15.29 3.55
CA ARG A 16 7.90 16.50 4.18
C ARG A 16 6.87 16.22 5.26
N LYS A 17 6.17 15.10 5.18
CA LYS A 17 4.98 14.82 6.00
C LYS A 17 4.93 13.39 6.54
N GLY A 18 6.01 12.62 6.40
CA GLY A 18 6.07 11.19 6.71
C GLY A 18 5.75 10.88 8.17
N ASP A 19 6.16 11.76 9.08
CA ASP A 19 5.97 11.72 10.53
C ASP A 19 4.55 12.05 11.00
N LYS A 20 3.73 12.67 10.15
CA LYS A 20 2.40 13.15 10.55
C LYS A 20 1.39 12.00 10.62
N SER A 21 0.61 11.96 11.69
CA SER A 21 -0.51 11.02 11.81
C SER A 21 -1.53 11.18 10.68
N VAL A 22 -2.32 10.12 10.48
CA VAL A 22 -3.30 10.04 9.40
C VAL A 22 -4.60 9.48 9.93
N GLU A 23 -5.65 10.29 9.84
CA GLU A 23 -7.02 9.78 9.79
C GLU A 23 -7.32 9.27 8.38
N VAL A 24 -7.81 8.04 8.29
CA VAL A 24 -8.02 7.35 7.02
C VAL A 24 -9.44 7.52 6.55
N THR A 25 -9.58 7.88 5.27
CA THR A 25 -10.86 7.94 4.56
C THR A 25 -10.78 7.13 3.27
N GLU A 26 -11.93 6.72 2.73
CA GLU A 26 -11.99 6.00 1.46
C GLU A 26 -11.39 6.82 0.31
N ALA A 27 -11.67 8.13 0.29
CA ALA A 27 -11.11 9.04 -0.70
C ALA A 27 -9.57 9.07 -0.62
N LEU A 28 -9.00 9.09 0.59
CA LEU A 28 -7.56 9.07 0.80
C LEU A 28 -6.93 7.75 0.32
N ILE A 29 -7.55 6.61 0.62
CA ILE A 29 -7.10 5.28 0.16
C ILE A 29 -7.13 5.23 -1.37
N ARG A 30 -8.24 5.62 -2.00
CA ARG A 30 -8.39 5.63 -3.47
C ARG A 30 -7.40 6.57 -4.15
N TYR A 31 -7.16 7.74 -3.56
CA TYR A 31 -6.15 8.68 -4.05
C TYR A 31 -4.76 8.05 -4.05
N TRP A 32 -4.30 7.55 -2.90
CA TRP A 32 -2.95 6.98 -2.79
C TRP A 32 -2.80 5.67 -3.55
N TRP A 33 -3.87 4.87 -3.67
CA TRP A 33 -3.89 3.72 -4.57
C TRP A 33 -3.53 4.13 -6.01
N GLY A 34 -4.18 5.18 -6.53
CA GLY A 34 -3.91 5.69 -7.87
C GLY A 34 -2.47 6.20 -8.03
N VAL A 35 -1.97 6.95 -7.05
CA VAL A 35 -0.61 7.48 -7.05
C VAL A 35 0.43 6.35 -7.02
N LEU A 36 0.32 5.42 -6.08
CA LEU A 36 1.25 4.30 -5.93
C LEU A 36 1.15 3.31 -7.10
N ASN A 37 -0.05 3.09 -7.65
CA ASN A 37 -0.26 2.25 -8.83
C ASN A 37 0.51 2.84 -10.01
N THR A 38 0.42 4.15 -10.21
CA THR A 38 1.18 4.86 -11.25
C THR A 38 2.69 4.79 -11.00
N ALA A 39 3.16 5.02 -9.77
CA ALA A 39 4.58 5.10 -9.43
C ALA A 39 5.30 3.74 -9.49
N VAL A 40 4.66 2.68 -8.97
CA VAL A 40 5.28 1.38 -8.71
C VAL A 40 4.81 0.32 -9.70
N PHE A 41 3.52 0.31 -10.06
CA PHE A 41 2.90 -0.74 -10.87
C PHE A 41 2.59 -0.29 -12.31
N TYR A 42 3.05 0.91 -12.71
CA TYR A 42 2.81 1.50 -14.03
C TYR A 42 1.31 1.58 -14.41
N GLY A 43 0.43 1.75 -13.41
CA GLY A 43 -1.02 1.82 -13.62
C GLY A 43 -1.69 0.48 -13.92
N ARG A 44 -0.98 -0.65 -13.77
CA ARG A 44 -1.47 -1.98 -14.18
C ARG A 44 -2.29 -2.71 -13.13
N LEU A 45 -2.31 -2.26 -11.88
CA LEU A 45 -3.24 -2.82 -10.89
C LEU A 45 -4.66 -2.38 -11.18
N HIS A 46 -5.60 -3.31 -11.06
CA HIS A 46 -7.01 -2.98 -11.08
C HIS A 46 -7.39 -1.98 -9.98
N LYS A 47 -8.49 -1.25 -10.21
CA LYS A 47 -9.07 -0.38 -9.19
C LYS A 47 -9.65 -1.24 -8.06
N ILE A 48 -9.49 -0.75 -6.83
CA ILE A 48 -10.19 -1.27 -5.66
C ILE A 48 -11.70 -1.22 -5.84
N VAL A 49 -12.37 -2.32 -5.50
CA VAL A 49 -13.83 -2.45 -5.63
C VAL A 49 -14.49 -1.78 -4.43
N GLY A 50 -14.24 -2.30 -3.23
CA GLY A 50 -14.71 -1.75 -1.96
C GLY A 50 -13.58 -1.34 -1.04
N VAL A 51 -13.91 -0.46 -0.09
CA VAL A 51 -13.03 -0.04 0.99
C VAL A 51 -13.77 -0.25 2.31
N GLU A 52 -13.09 -0.82 3.30
CA GLU A 52 -13.58 -0.94 4.67
C GLU A 52 -12.58 -0.26 5.61
N ILE A 53 -13.07 0.62 6.47
CA ILE A 53 -12.23 1.33 7.45
C ILE A 53 -12.65 0.82 8.82
N LYS A 54 -11.82 -0.04 9.40
CA LYS A 54 -12.18 -0.78 10.61
C LYS A 54 -10.94 -1.23 11.36
N ARG A 55 -10.97 -1.03 12.68
CA ARG A 55 -9.92 -1.51 13.58
C ARG A 55 -9.91 -3.03 13.67
N THR A 56 -8.72 -3.60 13.58
CA THR A 56 -8.42 -5.02 13.71
C THR A 56 -7.37 -5.22 14.80
N LYS A 57 -7.41 -6.37 15.49
CA LYS A 57 -6.49 -6.62 16.61
C LYS A 57 -5.07 -6.99 16.14
N ASP A 58 -4.97 -7.67 15.00
CA ASP A 58 -3.74 -8.36 14.59
C ASP A 58 -3.23 -7.95 13.21
N ALA A 59 -3.78 -6.88 12.62
CA ALA A 59 -3.40 -6.40 11.30
C ALA A 59 -3.56 -4.89 11.19
N TRP A 60 -2.80 -4.27 10.29
CA TRP A 60 -2.94 -2.85 9.95
C TRP A 60 -3.79 -2.65 8.68
N GLY A 61 -3.79 -3.63 7.78
CA GLY A 61 -4.57 -3.63 6.56
C GLY A 61 -4.78 -5.04 6.03
N TRP A 62 -5.68 -5.19 5.05
CA TRP A 62 -5.96 -6.47 4.40
C TRP A 62 -6.53 -6.27 2.97
N ALA A 63 -5.98 -6.97 1.98
CA ALA A 63 -6.57 -7.15 0.65
C ALA A 63 -7.42 -8.44 0.56
N LYS A 64 -8.75 -8.28 0.44
CA LYS A 64 -9.70 -9.41 0.32
C LYS A 64 -10.09 -9.59 -1.14
N THR A 65 -9.85 -10.77 -1.69
CA THR A 65 -10.23 -11.13 -3.05
C THR A 65 -11.74 -11.22 -3.20
N ILE A 66 -12.21 -10.93 -4.41
CA ILE A 66 -13.60 -11.16 -4.79
C ILE A 66 -13.65 -12.44 -5.61
N ASP A 67 -14.47 -13.38 -5.16
CA ASP A 67 -14.59 -14.70 -5.78
C ASP A 67 -14.88 -14.59 -7.28
N GLY A 68 -14.14 -15.39 -8.06
CA GLY A 68 -14.23 -15.40 -9.51
C GLY A 68 -13.66 -14.17 -10.24
N ARG A 69 -13.08 -13.17 -9.54
CA ARG A 69 -12.57 -11.94 -10.16
C ARG A 69 -11.09 -11.66 -9.84
N LYS A 70 -10.19 -12.14 -10.71
CA LYS A 70 -8.73 -11.94 -10.58
C LYS A 70 -8.35 -10.45 -10.44
N GLY A 71 -7.51 -10.15 -9.47
CA GLY A 71 -7.00 -8.80 -9.20
C GLY A 71 -8.02 -7.78 -8.71
N ARG A 72 -9.31 -8.14 -8.56
CA ARG A 72 -10.32 -7.28 -7.95
C ARG A 72 -10.39 -7.57 -6.46
N VAL A 73 -10.05 -6.57 -5.66
CA VAL A 73 -9.99 -6.70 -4.20
C VAL A 73 -10.84 -5.63 -3.52
N ASN A 74 -11.29 -5.97 -2.32
CA ASN A 74 -11.68 -5.00 -1.30
C ASN A 74 -10.47 -4.76 -0.40
N ILE A 75 -10.23 -3.51 -0.03
CA ILE A 75 -9.16 -3.14 0.88
C ILE A 75 -9.76 -2.77 2.23
N ARG A 76 -9.26 -3.39 3.30
CA ARG A 76 -9.50 -2.96 4.67
C ARG A 76 -8.27 -2.22 5.20
N MET A 77 -8.48 -1.11 5.88
CA MET A 77 -7.41 -0.34 6.55
C MET A 77 -7.87 0.07 7.95
N GLU A 78 -6.92 0.24 8.87
CA GLU A 78 -7.14 0.92 10.15
C GLU A 78 -7.67 2.36 9.96
N PRO A 79 -8.53 2.86 10.86
CA PRO A 79 -9.04 4.23 10.81
C PRO A 79 -7.97 5.29 11.09
N MET A 80 -6.90 4.92 11.81
CA MET A 80 -5.80 5.83 12.11
C MET A 80 -4.45 5.13 11.98
N TYR A 81 -3.46 5.90 11.53
CA TYR A 81 -2.05 5.53 11.54
C TYR A 81 -1.24 6.61 12.24
N ILE A 82 -0.23 6.21 13.01
CA ILE A 82 0.66 7.16 13.69
C ILE A 82 1.45 8.04 12.74
N SER A 83 1.68 7.59 11.50
CA SER A 83 2.46 8.34 10.53
C SER A 83 1.99 8.08 9.09
N LYS A 84 2.20 9.07 8.20
CA LYS A 84 1.93 8.92 6.75
C LYS A 84 2.81 7.85 6.14
N LEU A 85 4.04 7.73 6.62
CA LEU A 85 4.97 6.70 6.16
C LEU A 85 4.39 5.30 6.43
N MET A 86 3.86 5.07 7.64
CA MET A 86 3.24 3.79 7.99
C MET A 86 2.00 3.51 7.13
N PHE A 87 1.10 4.49 6.99
CA PHE A 87 -0.09 4.35 6.14
C PHE A 87 0.26 3.96 4.69
N LEU A 88 1.23 4.65 4.08
CA LEU A 88 1.65 4.36 2.71
C LEU A 88 2.37 3.01 2.58
N THR A 89 3.11 2.62 3.62
CA THR A 89 3.81 1.33 3.67
C THR A 89 2.83 0.17 3.78
N VAL A 90 1.81 0.27 4.62
CA VAL A 90 0.72 -0.72 4.69
C VAL A 90 -0.06 -0.77 3.38
N LEU A 91 -0.42 0.38 2.82
CA LEU A 91 -1.17 0.41 1.56
C LEU A 91 -0.40 -0.28 0.42
N ILE A 92 0.91 -0.02 0.28
CA ILE A 92 1.70 -0.65 -0.78
C ILE A 92 1.91 -2.15 -0.55
N HIS A 93 1.97 -2.59 0.71
CA HIS A 93 2.00 -4.02 1.06
C HIS A 93 0.75 -4.73 0.52
N GLU A 94 -0.45 -4.19 0.78
CA GLU A 94 -1.70 -4.75 0.26
C GLU A 94 -1.81 -4.67 -1.27
N MET A 95 -1.19 -3.66 -1.89
CA MET A 95 -1.11 -3.56 -3.35
C MET A 95 -0.23 -4.67 -3.96
N VAL A 96 0.84 -5.09 -3.28
CA VAL A 96 1.64 -6.25 -3.72
C VAL A 96 0.83 -7.54 -3.61
N HIS A 97 0.05 -7.74 -2.54
CA HIS A 97 -0.89 -8.87 -2.48
C HIS A 97 -1.90 -8.85 -3.63
N THR A 98 -2.42 -7.68 -3.97
CA THR A 98 -3.32 -7.51 -5.11
C THR A 98 -2.63 -7.85 -6.43
N TRP A 99 -1.36 -7.47 -6.61
CA TRP A 99 -0.56 -7.85 -7.78
C TRP A 99 -0.42 -9.37 -7.90
N GLU A 100 -0.06 -10.04 -6.79
CA GLU A 100 0.08 -11.48 -6.74
C GLU A 100 -1.24 -12.18 -7.10
N HIS A 101 -2.38 -11.70 -6.57
CA HIS A 101 -3.67 -12.26 -6.92
C HIS A 101 -4.02 -12.04 -8.40
N GLN A 102 -3.75 -10.84 -8.93
CA GLN A 102 -4.05 -10.50 -10.33
C GLN A 102 -3.29 -11.40 -11.33
N HIS A 103 -2.03 -11.74 -11.05
CA HIS A 103 -1.17 -12.45 -11.99
C HIS A 103 -1.02 -13.95 -11.67
N HIS A 104 -1.23 -14.35 -10.42
CA HIS A 104 -0.90 -15.68 -9.93
C HIS A 104 -2.02 -16.33 -9.10
N THR A 105 -3.15 -15.65 -8.90
CA THR A 105 -4.32 -16.15 -8.14
C THR A 105 -4.01 -16.61 -6.72
N VAL A 106 -2.92 -16.14 -6.14
CA VAL A 106 -2.53 -16.43 -4.75
C VAL A 106 -2.05 -15.15 -4.08
N MET A 107 -2.10 -15.12 -2.75
CA MET A 107 -1.58 -14.02 -1.94
C MET A 107 -0.77 -14.61 -0.80
N GLY A 108 0.50 -14.22 -0.69
CA GLY A 108 1.37 -14.66 0.39
C GLY A 108 2.77 -14.05 0.26
N HIS A 109 3.54 -14.10 1.34
CA HIS A 109 4.86 -13.47 1.46
C HIS A 109 5.99 -14.36 0.93
N GLY A 110 5.82 -14.91 -0.28
CA GLY A 110 6.83 -15.76 -0.93
C GLY A 110 7.90 -14.96 -1.70
N LYS A 111 8.75 -15.66 -2.46
CA LYS A 111 9.81 -15.04 -3.30
C LYS A 111 9.29 -13.92 -4.22
N ARG A 112 8.08 -14.10 -4.79
CA ARG A 112 7.47 -13.10 -5.68
C ARG A 112 7.05 -11.82 -4.96
N PHE A 113 6.52 -11.94 -3.74
CA PHE A 113 6.22 -10.79 -2.90
C PHE A 113 7.49 -9.98 -2.62
N PHE A 114 8.55 -10.64 -2.15
CA PHE A 114 9.80 -9.96 -1.83
C PHE A 114 10.58 -9.47 -3.05
N ALA A 115 10.31 -9.96 -4.26
CA ALA A 115 10.86 -9.40 -5.49
C ALA A 115 10.49 -7.91 -5.69
N TRP A 116 9.40 -7.44 -5.06
CA TRP A 116 9.00 -6.04 -5.09
C TRP A 116 9.82 -5.14 -4.15
N LYS A 117 10.50 -5.69 -3.14
CA LYS A 117 11.18 -4.93 -2.09
C LYS A 117 12.16 -3.88 -2.65
N ASN A 118 13.11 -4.33 -3.48
CA ASN A 118 14.12 -3.44 -4.07
C ASN A 118 13.51 -2.40 -5.01
N ARG A 119 12.45 -2.77 -5.74
CA ARG A 119 11.75 -1.86 -6.63
C ARG A 119 11.02 -0.77 -5.85
N ILE A 120 10.28 -1.13 -4.81
CA ILE A 120 9.53 -0.18 -3.96
C ILE A 120 10.51 0.79 -3.29
N LYS A 121 11.55 0.26 -2.63
CA LYS A 121 12.58 1.09 -2.00
C LYS A 121 13.23 2.07 -2.97
N ARG A 122 13.65 1.60 -4.14
CA ARG A 122 14.29 2.46 -5.15
C ARG A 122 13.34 3.52 -5.73
N THR A 123 12.09 3.14 -6.01
CA THR A 123 11.16 4.00 -6.75
C THR A 123 10.42 5.00 -5.88
N VAL A 124 10.01 4.61 -4.67
CA VAL A 124 9.19 5.45 -3.79
C VAL A 124 9.75 5.60 -2.37
N GLY A 125 10.85 4.91 -2.03
CA GLY A 125 11.51 5.05 -0.71
C GLY A 125 10.75 4.41 0.44
N LEU A 126 9.73 3.60 0.15
CA LEU A 126 9.01 2.81 1.16
C LEU A 126 9.69 1.45 1.36
N GLU A 127 9.41 0.80 2.48
CA GLU A 127 9.89 -0.55 2.76
C GLU A 127 8.80 -1.60 2.45
N LEU A 128 9.22 -2.84 2.23
CA LEU A 128 8.31 -3.98 2.11
C LEU A 128 8.78 -5.07 3.07
N THR A 129 8.02 -5.26 4.14
CA THR A 129 8.25 -6.26 5.19
C THR A 129 7.03 -7.17 5.32
N GLU A 130 7.22 -8.36 5.89
CA GLU A 130 6.12 -9.29 6.19
C GLU A 130 5.26 -8.75 7.35
N ARG A 131 5.92 -8.25 8.40
CA ARG A 131 5.28 -7.69 9.59
C ARG A 131 5.66 -6.23 9.73
N MET A 132 4.74 -5.43 10.26
CA MET A 132 4.97 -4.02 10.55
C MET A 132 4.81 -3.80 12.04
N ASN A 133 5.84 -3.23 12.66
CA ASN A 133 5.79 -2.80 14.06
C ASN A 133 5.63 -1.28 14.08
N GLU A 134 4.78 -0.79 14.98
CA GLU A 134 4.49 0.63 15.08
C GLU A 134 5.74 1.46 15.43
N GLY A 135 6.63 0.92 16.28
CA GLY A 135 7.89 1.58 16.66
C GLY A 135 8.87 1.85 15.51
N ASP A 136 8.71 1.18 14.37
CA ASP A 136 9.55 1.44 13.17
C ASP A 136 9.19 2.78 12.49
N TYR A 137 8.06 3.41 12.89
CA TYR A 137 7.49 4.58 12.23
C TYR A 137 7.29 5.79 13.14
N THR A 138 7.74 5.69 14.39
CA THR A 138 7.84 6.82 15.33
C THR A 138 9.21 7.47 15.19
N TYR A 139 9.25 8.80 15.09
CA TYR A 139 10.50 9.57 15.21
C TYR A 139 10.61 10.02 16.67
N GLU A 140 11.73 9.69 17.32
CA GLU A 140 12.12 10.27 18.63
C GLU A 140 12.43 11.78 18.50
#